data_AF-A0AA95SP38-F1
#
_entry.id   AF-A0AA95SP38-F1
#
_cell.length_a   1.000
_cell.length_b   1.000
_cell.length_c   1.000
_cell.angle_alpha   90.00
_cell.angle_beta   90.00
_cell.angle_gamma   90.00
#
_symmetry.space_group_name_H-M   'P 1'
#
loop_
_entity.id
_entity.type
_entity.pdbx_description
1 polymer ?
#
loop_
_entity_poly.entity_id
_entity_poly.type
_entity_poly.pdbx_seq_one_letter_code
_entity_poly.pdbx_strand_id
1 'polypeptide(L)'
;MKFKRLSVLLTLMLAFSTFFTSFAFAEENTDKPNLVALGDSITFGWNLDDTNGNTQKSAKAFPNLIIAEGFFNVTNISGGGWTSSHILAQVNNPANEASIQNADVFTLDIGSNDLMGAIGLSDIIKNGTPVDPSTLIPKVTAASQQLGLNLQQIFGKIRSLNTEAPIILYNIYNPFASSEVPFNAFLHNIGEQIATNVNASVINSFANIPGTFIADAKSAFDGKQLEYIIPGDIHPNVTGQSVLAGLATGILLPLLPEELTVEITAPTEETTGSVTIEVLTNAEEVLSMMWLEGEQTLESFYDEEGKELGTKIIDNKFEVLKNGTYSIYVLDGYGQETVEIITINNIKEKPVENPKPTPTPTPTPVTNTPAPPATGTGHAIPNTASPAYNLMALGSVVLLAGYVTLTIQRRRKQEI
;
A
#
# COMPACT_ATOMS: atom_id res chain seq x y z
N MET A 1 -20.67 3.36 53.10
CA MET A 1 -20.54 2.77 51.74
C MET A 1 -20.37 3.89 50.71
N LYS A 2 -19.20 4.06 50.08
CA LYS A 2 -19.00 5.03 48.97
C LYS A 2 -18.49 4.42 47.65
N PHE A 3 -18.04 3.15 47.63
CA PHE A 3 -17.43 2.52 46.46
C PHE A 3 -18.39 2.18 45.30
N LYS A 4 -19.70 1.96 45.55
CA LYS A 4 -20.64 1.49 44.51
C LYS A 4 -20.87 2.47 43.35
N ARG A 5 -20.65 3.77 43.53
CA ARG A 5 -20.84 4.76 42.45
C ARG A 5 -19.65 4.84 41.48
N LEU A 6 -18.43 4.62 41.97
CA LEU A 6 -17.23 4.66 41.14
C LEU A 6 -17.16 3.46 40.19
N SER A 7 -17.50 2.26 40.67
CA SER A 7 -17.57 1.06 39.81
C SER A 7 -18.61 1.20 38.70
N VAL A 8 -19.80 1.74 39.00
CA VAL A 8 -20.84 1.96 37.97
C VAL A 8 -20.39 3.01 36.94
N LEU A 9 -19.71 4.07 37.37
CA LEU A 9 -19.16 5.07 36.44
C LEU A 9 -18.07 4.45 35.55
N LEU A 10 -17.18 3.62 36.11
CA LEU A 10 -16.13 2.93 35.37
C LEU A 10 -16.70 1.91 34.37
N THR A 11 -17.71 1.12 34.75
CA THR A 11 -18.39 0.18 33.85
C THR A 11 -19.15 0.93 32.75
N LEU A 12 -19.76 2.09 33.05
CA LEU A 12 -20.38 2.93 32.03
C LEU A 12 -19.34 3.55 31.09
N MET A 13 -18.17 3.99 31.58
CA MET A 13 -17.10 4.48 30.70
C MET A 13 -16.51 3.38 29.82
N LEU A 14 -16.28 2.16 30.35
CA LEU A 14 -15.86 1.02 29.53
C LEU A 14 -16.90 0.67 28.46
N ALA A 15 -18.18 0.61 28.84
CA ALA A 15 -19.27 0.36 27.90
C ALA A 15 -19.43 1.49 26.87
N PHE A 16 -19.13 2.74 27.22
CA PHE A 16 -19.09 3.84 26.26
C PHE A 16 -17.90 3.70 25.30
N SER A 17 -16.71 3.35 25.78
CA SER A 17 -15.55 3.13 24.89
C SER A 17 -15.75 1.99 23.90
N THR A 18 -16.58 0.98 24.19
CA THR A 18 -16.95 -0.07 23.23
C THR A 18 -18.01 0.36 22.19
N PHE A 19 -18.59 1.56 22.30
CA PHE A 19 -19.45 2.16 21.26
C PHE A 19 -18.75 3.29 20.48
N PHE A 20 -17.48 3.59 20.81
CA PHE A 20 -16.61 4.52 20.10
C PHE A 20 -15.31 3.86 19.62
N THR A 21 -15.29 2.52 19.53
CA THR A 21 -14.38 1.86 18.58
C THR A 21 -14.74 2.40 17.21
N SER A 22 -13.77 3.04 16.55
CA SER A 22 -13.97 3.78 15.31
C SER A 22 -14.82 2.99 14.31
N PHE A 23 -15.80 3.64 13.70
CA PHE A 23 -16.21 3.25 12.35
C PHE A 23 -15.04 3.55 11.41
N ALA A 24 -14.05 2.67 11.43
CA ALA A 24 -13.20 2.46 10.28
C ALA A 24 -14.13 1.86 9.23
N PHE A 25 -14.72 2.73 8.40
CA PHE A 25 -15.04 2.31 7.06
C PHE A 25 -13.72 1.78 6.49
N ALA A 26 -13.73 0.54 6.00
CA ALA A 26 -12.71 0.14 5.05
C ALA A 26 -12.91 1.05 3.84
N GLU A 27 -12.15 2.14 3.78
CA GLU A 27 -11.75 2.68 2.49
C GLU A 27 -11.15 1.51 1.71
N GLU A 28 -11.51 1.42 0.43
CA GLU A 28 -10.89 0.55 -0.56
C GLU A 28 -9.38 0.53 -0.27
N ASN A 29 -8.80 -0.64 0.01
CA ASN A 29 -7.53 -0.79 0.75
C ASN A 29 -6.30 -0.48 -0.13
N THR A 30 -6.35 0.71 -0.74
CA THR A 30 -5.40 1.39 -1.59
C THR A 30 -4.42 2.16 -0.72
N ASP A 31 -3.81 1.46 0.26
CA ASP A 31 -2.87 2.07 1.18
C ASP A 31 -1.59 2.39 0.39
N LYS A 32 -1.56 3.60 -0.19
CA LYS A 32 -0.56 4.01 -1.17
C LYS A 32 0.84 3.97 -0.56
N PRO A 33 1.85 3.50 -1.31
CA PRO A 33 3.23 3.48 -0.82
C PRO A 33 3.66 4.87 -0.37
N ASN A 34 4.38 4.92 0.74
CA ASN A 34 4.82 6.14 1.39
C ASN A 34 6.15 6.61 0.77
N LEU A 35 6.15 7.82 0.19
CA LEU A 35 7.36 8.43 -0.34
C LEU A 35 7.81 9.58 0.56
N VAL A 36 9.00 9.47 1.15
CA VAL A 36 9.63 10.57 1.90
C VAL A 36 10.59 11.32 0.99
N ALA A 37 10.22 12.55 0.64
CA ALA A 37 11.04 13.42 -0.20
C ALA A 37 11.85 14.39 0.68
N LEU A 38 13.17 14.24 0.65
CA LEU A 38 14.13 15.06 1.39
C LEU A 38 14.82 16.02 0.42
N GLY A 39 14.78 17.33 0.66
CA GLY A 39 15.55 18.25 -0.19
C GLY A 39 15.35 19.73 0.06
N ASP A 40 15.72 20.55 -0.92
CA ASP A 40 15.64 22.01 -0.85
C ASP A 40 14.48 22.61 -1.68
N SER A 41 14.68 23.82 -2.21
CA SER A 41 13.72 24.50 -3.06
C SER A 41 13.31 23.70 -4.30
N ILE A 42 14.16 22.82 -4.84
CA ILE A 42 13.78 21.99 -6.00
C ILE A 42 12.70 20.97 -5.60
N THR A 43 12.94 20.24 -4.51
CA THR A 43 11.98 19.28 -3.90
C THR A 43 10.70 19.98 -3.41
N PHE A 44 10.79 21.24 -3.00
CA PHE A 44 9.63 22.07 -2.62
C PHE A 44 8.75 22.45 -3.83
N GLY A 45 9.34 22.52 -5.03
CA GLY A 45 8.72 23.12 -6.22
C GLY A 45 8.75 24.65 -6.21
N TRP A 46 9.85 25.24 -5.73
CA TRP A 46 10.00 26.68 -5.51
C TRP A 46 9.78 27.51 -6.79
N ASN A 47 9.15 28.68 -6.62
CA ASN A 47 8.75 29.61 -7.68
C ASN A 47 7.78 29.06 -8.75
N LEU A 48 7.20 27.87 -8.55
CA LEU A 48 6.06 27.41 -9.36
C LEU A 48 4.77 28.14 -8.96
N ASP A 49 3.88 28.35 -9.93
CA ASP A 49 2.69 29.22 -9.79
C ASP A 49 1.77 28.84 -8.61
N ASP A 50 1.68 27.55 -8.29
CA ASP A 50 0.82 27.00 -7.25
C ASP A 50 1.43 27.07 -5.83
N THR A 51 2.68 27.53 -5.68
CA THR A 51 3.31 27.73 -4.36
C THR A 51 2.79 28.95 -3.59
N ASN A 52 1.97 29.80 -4.22
CA ASN A 52 1.49 31.06 -3.67
C ASN A 52 2.64 31.89 -3.04
N GLY A 53 3.66 32.20 -3.85
CA GLY A 53 4.85 32.92 -3.38
C GLY A 53 5.70 32.13 -2.38
N ASN A 54 5.83 30.82 -2.58
CA ASN A 54 6.56 29.89 -1.71
C ASN A 54 6.01 29.78 -0.27
N THR A 55 4.71 30.06 -0.08
CA THR A 55 4.02 29.85 1.21
C THR A 55 3.56 28.41 1.40
N GLN A 56 3.43 27.64 0.32
CA GLN A 56 3.11 26.22 0.32
C GLN A 56 3.95 25.46 -0.72
N LYS A 57 4.13 24.15 -0.51
CA LYS A 57 4.81 23.26 -1.47
C LYS A 57 3.95 23.12 -2.72
N SER A 58 4.59 23.00 -3.89
CA SER A 58 3.89 22.80 -5.16
C SER A 58 3.34 21.38 -5.26
N ALA A 59 2.12 21.23 -5.77
CA ALA A 59 1.60 19.94 -6.20
C ALA A 59 2.36 19.43 -7.45
N LYS A 60 2.95 20.33 -8.23
CA LYS A 60 3.76 20.05 -9.43
C LYS A 60 5.25 19.87 -9.14
N ALA A 61 5.67 19.82 -7.87
CA ALA A 61 7.03 19.41 -7.50
C ALA A 61 7.24 17.93 -7.86
N PHE A 62 8.46 17.57 -8.29
CA PHE A 62 8.76 16.22 -8.79
C PHE A 62 8.30 15.07 -7.88
N PRO A 63 8.34 15.13 -6.53
CA PRO A 63 7.96 13.99 -5.70
C PRO A 63 6.51 13.52 -5.88
N ASN A 64 5.60 14.44 -6.24
CA ASN A 64 4.18 14.14 -6.46
C ASN A 64 3.90 13.56 -7.86
N LEU A 65 4.89 13.57 -8.75
CA LEU A 65 4.77 13.21 -10.17
C LEU A 65 5.48 11.88 -10.50
N ILE A 66 6.08 11.21 -9.51
CA ILE A 66 6.81 9.95 -9.69
C ILE A 66 5.81 8.82 -9.92
N ILE A 67 6.04 8.01 -10.96
CA ILE A 67 5.11 7.05 -11.56
C ILE A 67 3.84 7.71 -12.12
N ALA A 68 2.98 8.24 -11.26
CA ALA A 68 1.77 8.97 -11.63
C ALA A 68 1.37 9.93 -10.49
N GLU A 69 0.60 10.98 -10.83
CA GLU A 69 0.06 11.90 -9.82
C GLU A 69 -0.82 11.13 -8.82
N GLY A 70 -0.46 11.23 -7.54
CA GLY A 70 -1.17 10.55 -6.46
C GLY A 70 -0.93 9.03 -6.39
N PHE A 71 0.12 8.49 -7.02
CA PHE A 71 0.55 7.10 -6.80
C PHE A 71 1.10 6.89 -5.37
N PHE A 72 1.91 7.82 -4.87
CA PHE A 72 2.49 7.78 -3.52
C PHE A 72 1.75 8.65 -2.50
N ASN A 73 1.78 8.23 -1.24
CA ASN A 73 1.56 9.09 -0.08
C ASN A 73 2.84 9.91 0.20
N VAL A 74 2.93 11.13 -0.35
CA VAL A 74 4.16 11.94 -0.32
C VAL A 74 4.30 12.76 0.97
N THR A 75 5.28 12.38 1.81
CA THR A 75 5.78 13.21 2.91
C THR A 75 6.96 14.05 2.44
N ASN A 76 6.69 15.29 2.03
CA ASN A 76 7.71 16.20 1.50
C ASN A 76 8.34 17.07 2.62
N ILE A 77 9.61 16.79 2.93
CA ILE A 77 10.43 17.43 3.97
C ILE A 77 11.50 18.28 3.26
N SER A 78 11.10 19.48 2.86
CA SER A 78 11.95 20.43 2.13
C SER A 78 11.66 21.90 2.44
N GLY A 79 12.58 22.77 2.06
CA GLY A 79 12.46 24.23 2.20
C GLY A 79 13.48 25.00 1.35
N GLY A 80 13.15 26.25 1.02
CA GLY A 80 13.98 27.08 0.16
C GLY A 80 15.33 27.43 0.77
N GLY A 81 16.39 27.32 -0.03
CA GLY A 81 17.77 27.61 0.37
C GLY A 81 18.35 26.60 1.38
N TRP A 82 17.69 25.48 1.64
CA TRP A 82 18.17 24.45 2.56
C TRP A 82 19.45 23.80 2.04
N THR A 83 20.35 23.50 2.97
CA THR A 83 21.62 22.81 2.73
C THR A 83 21.56 21.38 3.27
N SER A 84 22.57 20.56 2.96
CA SER A 84 22.69 19.20 3.51
C SER A 84 22.66 19.17 5.06
N SER A 85 23.12 20.24 5.73
CA SER A 85 22.99 20.37 7.20
C SER A 85 21.54 20.55 7.67
N HIS A 86 20.67 21.15 6.86
CA HIS A 86 19.24 21.27 7.17
C HIS A 86 18.55 19.91 7.06
N ILE A 87 18.83 19.12 6.01
CA ILE A 87 18.32 17.75 5.90
C ILE A 87 18.87 16.86 7.01
N LEU A 88 20.15 16.99 7.37
CA LEU A 88 20.71 16.28 8.52
C LEU A 88 19.97 16.62 9.83
N ALA A 89 19.58 17.88 10.04
CA ALA A 89 18.74 18.25 11.18
C ALA A 89 17.32 17.65 11.08
N GLN A 90 16.73 17.57 9.89
CA GLN A 90 15.39 16.99 9.71
C GLN A 90 15.35 15.47 9.89
N VAL A 91 16.32 14.70 9.42
CA VAL A 91 16.32 13.24 9.65
C VAL A 91 16.60 12.88 11.12
N ASN A 92 17.19 13.79 11.89
CA ASN A 92 17.37 13.66 13.34
C ASN A 92 16.22 14.29 14.16
N ASN A 93 15.23 14.90 13.51
CA ASN A 93 14.07 15.49 14.19
C ASN A 93 13.07 14.37 14.55
N PRO A 94 12.73 14.14 15.84
CA PRO A 94 11.78 13.10 16.24
C PRO A 94 10.41 13.21 15.57
N ALA A 95 10.00 14.42 15.14
CA ALA A 95 8.75 14.62 14.41
C ALA A 95 8.69 13.90 13.05
N ASN A 96 9.85 13.62 12.44
CA ASN A 96 9.97 12.94 11.14
C ASN A 96 10.32 11.45 11.29
N GLU A 97 10.56 10.95 12.50
CA GLU A 97 11.07 9.59 12.73
C GLU A 97 10.08 8.52 12.24
N ALA A 98 8.78 8.68 12.54
CA ALA A 98 7.74 7.77 12.07
C ALA A 98 7.61 7.75 10.54
N SER A 99 7.67 8.91 9.87
CA SER A 99 7.62 8.96 8.40
C SER A 99 8.84 8.30 7.76
N ILE A 100 10.04 8.43 8.35
CA ILE A 100 11.25 7.79 7.84
C ILE A 100 11.20 6.28 8.09
N GLN A 101 10.75 5.84 9.27
CA GLN A 101 10.60 4.42 9.60
C GLN A 101 9.63 3.70 8.65
N ASN A 102 8.52 4.34 8.29
CA ASN A 102 7.44 3.75 7.48
C ASN A 102 7.52 4.13 5.98
N ALA A 103 8.65 4.65 5.49
CA ALA A 103 8.80 5.01 4.08
C ALA A 103 9.02 3.77 3.22
N ASP A 104 8.29 3.65 2.11
CA ASP A 104 8.52 2.64 1.08
C ASP A 104 9.55 3.10 0.06
N VAL A 105 9.67 4.42 -0.15
CA VAL A 105 10.68 5.05 -1.03
C VAL A 105 11.20 6.34 -0.42
N PHE A 106 12.50 6.61 -0.57
CA PHE A 106 13.09 7.92 -0.33
C PHE A 106 13.54 8.59 -1.63
N THR A 107 13.30 9.89 -1.75
CA THR A 107 14.05 10.75 -2.68
C THR A 107 14.90 11.74 -1.90
N LEU A 108 16.11 12.02 -2.39
CA LEU A 108 17.03 12.98 -1.79
C LEU A 108 17.65 13.86 -2.88
N ASP A 109 17.31 15.15 -2.86
CA ASP A 109 17.86 16.17 -3.76
C ASP A 109 18.39 17.35 -2.93
N ILE A 110 19.71 17.37 -2.70
CA ILE A 110 20.35 18.33 -1.81
C ILE A 110 21.83 18.52 -2.16
N GLY A 111 22.37 19.70 -1.84
CA GLY A 111 23.80 20.00 -1.94
C GLY A 111 24.12 21.22 -2.79
N SER A 112 23.22 21.60 -3.72
CA SER A 112 23.36 22.80 -4.55
C SER A 112 23.58 24.06 -3.71
N ASN A 113 22.76 24.26 -2.68
CA ASN A 113 22.88 25.40 -1.77
C ASN A 113 24.17 25.39 -0.92
N ASP A 114 24.71 24.22 -0.55
CA ASP A 114 26.00 24.10 0.14
C ASP A 114 27.14 24.67 -0.71
N LEU A 115 27.15 24.32 -2.01
CA LEU A 115 28.15 24.78 -2.97
C LEU A 115 27.97 26.26 -3.33
N MET A 116 26.74 26.67 -3.63
CA MET A 116 26.40 28.05 -3.99
C MET A 116 26.71 29.04 -2.87
N GLY A 117 26.39 28.68 -1.63
CA GLY A 117 26.72 29.48 -0.44
C GLY A 117 28.23 29.62 -0.25
N ALA A 118 28.99 28.53 -0.41
CA ALA A 118 30.45 28.54 -0.25
C ALA A 118 31.17 29.44 -1.26
N ILE A 119 30.70 29.51 -2.52
CA ILE A 119 31.28 30.41 -3.54
C ILE A 119 30.73 31.84 -3.50
N GLY A 120 29.64 32.09 -2.77
CA GLY A 120 28.96 33.39 -2.75
C GLY A 120 28.22 33.69 -4.06
N LEU A 121 27.60 32.67 -4.67
CA LEU A 121 27.06 32.76 -6.03
C LEU A 121 26.05 33.90 -6.20
N SER A 122 25.22 34.15 -5.18
CA SER A 122 24.24 35.24 -5.17
C SER A 122 24.88 36.62 -5.37
N ASP A 123 26.09 36.84 -4.86
CA ASP A 123 26.77 38.13 -5.00
C ASP A 123 27.54 38.21 -6.32
N ILE A 124 28.05 37.08 -6.83
CA ILE A 124 28.58 36.98 -8.20
C ILE A 124 27.49 37.35 -9.22
N ILE A 125 26.28 36.79 -9.08
CA ILE A 125 25.12 37.07 -9.94
C ILE A 125 24.71 38.55 -9.86
N LYS A 126 24.61 39.13 -8.65
CA LYS A 126 24.27 40.56 -8.47
C LYS A 126 25.31 41.50 -9.11
N ASN A 127 26.59 41.14 -9.04
CA ASN A 127 27.68 41.96 -9.57
C ASN A 127 27.77 41.87 -11.11
N GLY A 128 27.32 40.76 -11.72
CA GLY A 128 27.27 40.60 -13.18
C GLY A 128 28.64 40.49 -13.87
N THR A 129 29.71 40.26 -13.12
CA THR A 129 31.10 40.20 -13.61
C THR A 129 31.73 38.83 -13.33
N PRO A 130 32.42 38.21 -14.31
CA PRO A 130 33.20 37.01 -14.05
C PRO A 130 34.23 37.21 -12.93
N VAL A 131 34.45 36.17 -12.12
CA VAL A 131 35.50 36.12 -11.10
C VAL A 131 36.52 35.05 -11.48
N ASP A 132 37.74 35.13 -10.97
CA ASP A 132 38.77 34.13 -11.23
C ASP A 132 38.35 32.76 -10.65
N PRO A 133 38.15 31.71 -11.49
CA PRO A 133 37.81 30.36 -11.03
C PRO A 133 38.77 29.82 -9.98
N SER A 134 40.07 30.18 -10.02
CA SER A 134 41.08 29.70 -9.07
C SER A 134 40.74 30.04 -7.61
N THR A 135 39.99 31.12 -7.40
CA THR A 135 39.53 31.59 -6.08
C THR A 135 38.28 30.85 -5.57
N LEU A 136 37.57 30.16 -6.47
CA LEU A 136 36.34 29.42 -6.15
C LEU A 136 36.63 27.95 -5.83
N ILE A 137 37.52 27.30 -6.59
CA ILE A 137 37.78 25.86 -6.46
C ILE A 137 38.09 25.42 -5.02
N PRO A 138 38.95 26.09 -4.22
CA PRO A 138 39.22 25.66 -2.84
C PRO A 138 37.98 25.72 -1.94
N LYS A 139 37.08 26.69 -2.16
CA LYS A 139 35.82 26.82 -1.41
C LYS A 139 34.84 25.71 -1.78
N VAL A 140 34.74 25.40 -3.08
CA VAL A 140 33.96 24.26 -3.59
C VAL A 140 34.48 22.98 -2.95
N THR A 141 35.79 22.69 -3.01
CA THR A 141 36.37 21.47 -2.44
C THR A 141 36.02 21.29 -0.95
N ALA A 142 36.12 22.35 -0.14
CA ALA A 142 35.74 22.29 1.27
C ALA A 142 34.23 22.04 1.46
N ALA A 143 33.38 22.70 0.68
CA ALA A 143 31.93 22.50 0.73
C ALA A 143 31.51 21.09 0.29
N SER A 144 32.13 20.55 -0.77
CA SER A 144 31.90 19.19 -1.27
C SER A 144 32.29 18.13 -0.25
N GLN A 145 33.39 18.33 0.49
CA GLN A 145 33.76 17.45 1.60
C GLN A 145 32.73 17.47 2.72
N GLN A 146 32.25 18.66 3.12
CA GLN A 146 31.21 18.77 4.14
C GLN A 146 29.86 18.19 3.70
N LEU A 147 29.49 18.38 2.42
CA LEU A 147 28.32 17.75 1.80
C LEU A 147 28.41 16.22 1.90
N GLY A 148 29.57 15.63 1.55
CA GLY A 148 29.80 14.19 1.67
C GLY A 148 29.66 13.69 3.12
N LEU A 149 30.22 14.40 4.09
CA LEU A 149 30.09 14.06 5.53
C LEU A 149 28.64 14.17 6.03
N ASN A 150 27.87 15.15 5.54
CA ASN A 150 26.46 15.31 5.90
C ASN A 150 25.61 14.22 5.25
N LEU A 151 25.83 13.90 3.98
CA LEU A 151 25.16 12.80 3.27
C LEU A 151 25.44 11.45 3.96
N GLN A 152 26.68 11.17 4.37
CA GLN A 152 27.01 9.94 5.13
C GLN A 152 26.19 9.83 6.42
N GLN A 153 26.01 10.93 7.16
CA GLN A 153 25.20 10.94 8.38
C GLN A 153 23.69 10.85 8.08
N ILE A 154 23.21 11.46 7.00
CA ILE A 154 21.81 11.38 6.54
C ILE A 154 21.47 9.92 6.20
N PHE A 155 22.26 9.29 5.34
CA PHE A 155 22.11 7.87 4.98
C PHE A 155 22.21 6.96 6.20
N GLY A 156 23.15 7.22 7.11
CA GLY A 156 23.27 6.47 8.37
C GLY A 156 22.03 6.57 9.25
N LYS A 157 21.42 7.76 9.40
CA LYS A 157 20.18 7.94 10.17
C LYS A 157 18.98 7.29 9.48
N ILE A 158 18.83 7.43 8.16
CA ILE A 158 17.78 6.74 7.38
C ILE A 158 17.90 5.23 7.58
N ARG A 159 19.08 4.65 7.30
CA ARG A 159 19.32 3.19 7.44
C ARG A 159 19.24 2.67 8.88
N SER A 160 19.34 3.53 9.89
CA SER A 160 19.09 3.15 11.30
C SER A 160 17.61 3.03 11.67
N LEU A 161 16.72 3.63 10.87
CA LEU A 161 15.26 3.60 11.06
C LEU A 161 14.56 2.69 10.04
N ASN A 162 15.12 2.59 8.82
CA ASN A 162 14.56 1.87 7.69
C ASN A 162 15.70 1.25 6.86
N THR A 163 15.88 -0.06 7.01
CA THR A 163 17.05 -0.77 6.47
C THR A 163 16.94 -1.04 4.97
N GLU A 164 15.74 -1.30 4.45
CA GLU A 164 15.54 -1.84 3.10
C GLU A 164 15.14 -0.79 2.05
N ALA A 165 14.33 0.21 2.40
CA ALA A 165 13.65 1.04 1.40
C ALA A 165 14.63 1.74 0.42
N PRO A 166 14.34 1.74 -0.90
CA PRO A 166 15.18 2.38 -1.90
C PRO A 166 15.39 3.88 -1.64
N ILE A 167 16.63 4.34 -1.74
CA ILE A 167 16.99 5.76 -1.70
C ILE A 167 17.41 6.21 -3.10
N ILE A 168 16.66 7.14 -3.67
CA ILE A 168 16.98 7.79 -4.95
C ILE A 168 17.67 9.12 -4.65
N LEU A 169 18.99 9.15 -4.84
CA LEU A 169 19.81 10.34 -4.68
C LEU A 169 19.97 11.04 -6.03
N TYR A 170 19.51 12.28 -6.12
CA TYR A 170 19.69 13.12 -7.30
C TYR A 170 21.12 13.67 -7.35
N ASN A 171 21.73 13.65 -8.53
CA ASN A 171 23.00 14.32 -8.76
C ASN A 171 22.80 15.78 -9.20
N ILE A 172 23.81 16.62 -8.99
CA ILE A 172 23.68 18.08 -9.17
C ILE A 172 23.74 18.40 -10.67
N TYR A 173 22.73 19.10 -11.18
CA TYR A 173 22.74 19.66 -12.53
C TYR A 173 23.18 21.13 -12.55
N ASN A 174 23.50 21.63 -13.74
CA ASN A 174 23.84 23.03 -13.97
C ASN A 174 22.61 23.80 -14.50
N PRO A 175 22.08 24.79 -13.77
CA PRO A 175 20.92 25.57 -14.22
C PRO A 175 21.26 26.62 -15.27
N PHE A 176 22.54 26.93 -15.49
CA PHE A 176 22.95 27.98 -16.42
C PHE A 176 23.09 27.44 -17.84
N ALA A 177 22.29 27.97 -18.77
CA ALA A 177 22.41 27.67 -20.19
C ALA A 177 23.75 28.15 -20.78
N SER A 178 24.28 27.42 -21.77
CA SER A 178 25.41 27.88 -22.57
C SER A 178 25.08 29.21 -23.28
N SER A 179 26.08 30.10 -23.39
CA SER A 179 25.87 31.47 -23.89
C SER A 179 27.14 32.08 -24.45
N GLU A 180 27.00 32.97 -25.41
CA GLU A 180 28.10 33.83 -25.91
C GLU A 180 28.32 35.07 -25.03
N VAL A 181 27.37 35.42 -24.15
CA VAL A 181 27.51 36.55 -23.22
C VAL A 181 28.57 36.19 -22.17
N PRO A 182 29.69 36.93 -22.03
CA PRO A 182 30.84 36.48 -21.23
C PRO A 182 30.54 36.12 -19.77
N PHE A 183 29.60 36.81 -19.13
CA PHE A 183 29.19 36.49 -17.77
C PHE A 183 28.37 35.20 -17.67
N ASN A 184 27.41 35.00 -18.58
CA ASN A 184 26.61 33.78 -18.62
C ASN A 184 27.45 32.57 -19.05
N ALA A 185 28.37 32.76 -20.00
CA ALA A 185 29.38 31.77 -20.37
C ALA A 185 30.23 31.36 -19.17
N PHE A 186 30.67 32.32 -18.35
CA PHE A 186 31.38 32.03 -17.10
C PHE A 186 30.52 31.20 -16.13
N LEU A 187 29.26 31.59 -15.88
CA LEU A 187 28.34 30.87 -15.01
C LEU A 187 28.08 29.43 -15.48
N HIS A 188 27.86 29.23 -16.78
CA HIS A 188 27.71 27.90 -17.37
C HIS A 188 28.97 27.05 -17.18
N ASN A 189 30.15 27.55 -17.57
CA ASN A 189 31.40 26.79 -17.50
C ASN A 189 31.80 26.43 -16.05
N ILE A 190 31.64 27.36 -15.09
CA ILE A 190 31.94 27.06 -13.68
C ILE A 190 30.88 26.12 -13.08
N GLY A 191 29.61 26.27 -13.47
CA GLY A 191 28.53 25.35 -13.09
C GLY A 191 28.80 23.92 -13.55
N GLU A 192 29.14 23.73 -14.83
CA GLU A 192 29.53 22.43 -15.38
C GLU A 192 30.73 21.81 -14.65
N GLN A 193 31.78 22.61 -14.42
CA GLN A 193 32.98 22.13 -13.74
C GLN A 193 32.68 21.71 -12.29
N ILE A 194 31.88 22.47 -11.56
CA ILE A 194 31.47 22.15 -10.18
C ILE A 194 30.58 20.91 -10.18
N ALA A 195 29.48 20.90 -10.94
CA ALA A 195 28.54 19.78 -11.00
C ALA A 195 29.24 18.46 -11.36
N THR A 196 30.06 18.47 -12.43
CA THR A 196 30.83 17.29 -12.86
C THR A 196 31.74 16.76 -11.76
N ASN A 197 32.52 17.64 -11.11
CA ASN A 197 33.48 17.23 -10.09
C ASN A 197 32.79 16.74 -8.82
N VAL A 198 31.74 17.41 -8.33
CA VAL A 198 31.03 17.01 -7.11
C VAL A 198 30.22 15.74 -7.31
N ASN A 199 29.59 15.56 -8.47
CA ASN A 199 28.90 14.31 -8.78
C ASN A 199 29.87 13.14 -8.82
N ALA A 200 31.02 13.29 -9.51
CA ALA A 200 32.01 12.23 -9.61
C ALA A 200 32.71 11.91 -8.27
N SER A 201 33.05 12.92 -7.46
CA SER A 201 33.85 12.73 -6.23
C SER A 201 33.04 12.54 -4.96
N VAL A 202 31.75 12.92 -4.94
CA VAL A 202 30.87 12.83 -3.77
C VAL A 202 29.63 12.01 -4.09
N ILE A 203 28.72 12.53 -4.93
CA ILE A 203 27.36 12.00 -5.04
C ILE A 203 27.34 10.56 -5.57
N ASN A 204 28.00 10.30 -6.71
CA ASN A 204 27.97 9.00 -7.36
C ASN A 204 28.63 7.88 -6.53
N SER A 205 29.43 8.22 -5.51
CA SER A 205 30.01 7.23 -4.60
C SER A 205 28.96 6.53 -3.72
N PHE A 206 27.80 7.16 -3.49
CA PHE A 206 26.69 6.59 -2.71
C PHE A 206 25.98 5.44 -3.44
N ALA A 207 26.16 5.29 -4.76
CA ALA A 207 25.66 4.14 -5.53
C ALA A 207 26.24 2.80 -5.06
N ASN A 208 27.34 2.81 -4.29
CA ASN A 208 27.94 1.61 -3.69
C ASN A 208 27.23 1.16 -2.41
N ILE A 209 26.24 1.92 -1.91
CA ILE A 209 25.43 1.57 -0.74
C ILE A 209 24.22 0.75 -1.20
N PRO A 210 23.95 -0.45 -0.65
CA PRO A 210 22.78 -1.24 -1.01
C PRO A 210 21.45 -0.47 -0.93
N GLY A 211 20.56 -0.74 -1.89
CA GLY A 211 19.29 -0.03 -2.04
C GLY A 211 19.43 1.47 -2.34
N THR A 212 20.55 1.91 -2.92
CA THR A 212 20.76 3.32 -3.32
C THR A 212 20.92 3.43 -4.83
N PHE A 213 20.18 4.37 -5.42
CA PHE A 213 20.14 4.62 -6.86
C PHE A 213 20.45 6.09 -7.13
N ILE A 214 21.14 6.37 -8.24
CA ILE A 214 21.46 7.75 -8.65
C ILE A 214 20.53 8.19 -9.77
N ALA A 215 19.75 9.25 -9.54
CA ALA A 215 19.01 9.93 -10.58
C ALA A 215 19.93 10.95 -11.28
N ASP A 216 20.26 10.71 -12.54
CA ASP A 216 21.21 11.52 -13.32
C ASP A 216 20.58 12.79 -13.88
N ALA A 217 20.21 13.72 -12.99
CA ALA A 217 19.68 15.03 -13.36
C ALA A 217 20.71 15.86 -14.15
N LYS A 218 22.02 15.70 -13.89
CA LYS A 218 23.07 16.40 -14.63
C LYS A 218 22.97 16.13 -16.13
N SER A 219 22.92 14.87 -16.55
CA SER A 219 22.78 14.53 -17.97
C SER A 219 21.38 14.84 -18.51
N ALA A 220 20.34 14.77 -17.67
CA ALA A 220 18.97 15.05 -18.11
C ALA A 220 18.74 16.54 -18.46
N PHE A 221 19.39 17.46 -17.73
CA PHE A 221 19.29 18.92 -17.91
C PHE A 221 20.34 19.51 -18.86
N ASP A 222 21.41 18.77 -19.18
CA ASP A 222 22.48 19.26 -20.07
C ASP A 222 21.93 19.66 -21.46
N GLY A 223 22.35 20.83 -21.94
CA GLY A 223 21.84 21.46 -23.15
C GLY A 223 20.37 21.91 -23.14
N LYS A 224 19.62 21.69 -22.05
CA LYS A 224 18.15 21.89 -21.98
C LYS A 224 17.70 22.94 -20.95
N GLN A 225 18.62 23.72 -20.39
CA GLN A 225 18.31 24.69 -19.34
C GLN A 225 17.23 25.71 -19.78
N LEU A 226 17.21 26.14 -21.05
CA LEU A 226 16.18 27.05 -21.57
C LEU A 226 14.78 26.43 -21.65
N GLU A 227 14.66 25.10 -21.65
CA GLU A 227 13.39 24.36 -21.68
C GLU A 227 12.93 23.99 -20.26
N TYR A 228 13.87 23.67 -19.36
CA TYR A 228 13.58 23.05 -18.06
C TYR A 228 13.73 23.98 -16.85
N ILE A 229 14.39 25.14 -16.99
CA ILE A 229 14.58 26.13 -15.91
C ILE A 229 13.59 27.30 -16.08
N ILE A 230 13.15 27.91 -14.98
CA ILE A 230 12.32 29.11 -15.00
C ILE A 230 13.16 30.29 -15.58
N PRO A 231 12.69 31.04 -16.59
CA PRO A 231 13.48 32.10 -17.21
C PRO A 231 13.95 33.17 -16.21
N GLY A 232 15.27 33.35 -16.10
CA GLY A 232 15.90 34.29 -15.16
C GLY A 232 16.09 33.75 -13.74
N ASP A 233 15.77 32.48 -13.51
CA ASP A 233 15.94 31.76 -12.25
C ASP A 233 17.00 30.65 -12.38
N ILE A 234 17.22 29.90 -11.30
CA ILE A 234 17.95 28.64 -11.23
C ILE A 234 17.05 27.43 -10.98
N HIS A 235 15.79 27.65 -10.57
CA HIS A 235 14.85 26.58 -10.23
C HIS A 235 14.18 25.99 -11.49
N PRO A 236 13.86 24.69 -11.48
CA PRO A 236 13.22 24.04 -12.61
C PRO A 236 11.75 24.47 -12.72
N ASN A 237 11.29 24.65 -13.95
CA ASN A 237 9.88 24.84 -14.26
C ASN A 237 9.13 23.49 -14.22
N VAL A 238 7.82 23.48 -14.50
CA VAL A 238 7.01 22.25 -14.47
C VAL A 238 7.56 21.14 -15.38
N THR A 239 8.10 21.48 -16.56
CA THR A 239 8.75 20.51 -17.45
C THR A 239 10.00 19.91 -16.82
N GLY A 240 10.85 20.74 -16.21
CA GLY A 240 12.03 20.28 -15.47
C GLY A 240 11.69 19.39 -14.27
N GLN A 241 10.62 19.71 -13.54
CA GLN A 241 10.10 18.88 -12.44
C GLN A 241 9.61 17.51 -12.94
N SER A 242 8.86 17.48 -14.05
CA SER A 242 8.45 16.20 -14.68
C SER A 242 9.65 15.37 -15.16
N VAL A 243 10.75 16.00 -15.58
CA VAL A 243 11.99 15.29 -15.94
C VAL A 243 12.65 14.68 -14.70
N LEU A 244 12.74 15.42 -13.60
CA LEU A 244 13.25 14.89 -12.31
C LEU A 244 12.38 13.72 -11.82
N ALA A 245 11.06 13.82 -11.95
CA ALA A 245 10.14 12.74 -11.60
C ALA A 245 10.35 11.50 -12.49
N GLY A 246 10.48 11.71 -13.81
CA GLY A 246 10.74 10.65 -14.79
C GLY A 246 12.02 9.86 -14.52
N LEU A 247 13.08 10.50 -13.99
CA LEU A 247 14.30 9.81 -13.56
C LEU A 247 14.05 8.83 -12.41
N ALA A 248 13.30 9.25 -11.37
CA ALA A 248 12.91 8.34 -10.29
C ALA A 248 11.93 7.26 -10.77
N THR A 249 10.97 7.61 -11.63
CA THR A 249 10.05 6.64 -12.24
C THR A 249 10.78 5.53 -12.97
N GLY A 250 11.78 5.87 -13.80
CA GLY A 250 12.60 4.88 -14.52
C GLY A 250 13.46 3.99 -13.61
N ILE A 251 13.77 4.44 -12.39
CA ILE A 251 14.46 3.66 -11.35
C ILE A 251 13.47 2.75 -10.60
N LEU A 252 12.25 3.21 -10.32
CA LEU A 252 11.28 2.49 -9.48
C LEU A 252 10.44 1.47 -10.23
N LEU A 253 10.07 1.71 -11.50
CA LEU A 253 9.23 0.77 -12.25
C LEU A 253 9.79 -0.67 -12.29
N PRO A 254 11.11 -0.91 -12.46
CA PRO A 254 11.69 -2.26 -12.39
C PRO A 254 11.82 -2.85 -10.97
N LEU A 255 11.45 -2.10 -9.94
CA LEU A 255 11.49 -2.50 -8.52
C LEU A 255 10.10 -2.73 -7.93
N LEU A 256 9.03 -2.41 -8.68
CA LEU A 256 7.67 -2.78 -8.32
C LEU A 256 7.47 -4.29 -8.55
N PRO A 257 6.62 -4.97 -7.77
CA PRO A 257 6.18 -6.32 -8.10
C PRO A 257 5.47 -6.31 -9.47
N GLU A 258 5.57 -7.42 -10.21
CA GLU A 258 4.75 -7.61 -11.42
C GLU A 258 3.26 -7.63 -11.02
N GLU A 259 2.39 -7.06 -11.87
CA GLU A 259 0.94 -7.12 -11.64
C GLU A 259 0.50 -8.58 -11.46
N LEU A 260 -0.31 -8.83 -10.43
CA LEU A 260 -0.83 -10.16 -10.14
C LEU A 260 -1.79 -10.61 -11.24
N THR A 261 -1.39 -11.65 -11.97
CA THR A 261 -2.19 -12.29 -13.02
C THR A 261 -2.64 -13.68 -12.57
N VAL A 262 -3.84 -14.08 -13.01
CA VAL A 262 -4.43 -15.38 -12.72
C VAL A 262 -4.98 -15.98 -14.01
N GLU A 263 -4.52 -17.18 -14.35
CA GLU A 263 -5.01 -17.95 -15.49
C GLU A 263 -5.88 -19.10 -14.98
N ILE A 264 -7.15 -19.13 -15.39
CA ILE A 264 -8.09 -20.19 -15.02
C ILE A 264 -8.36 -21.07 -16.24
N THR A 265 -8.21 -22.38 -16.09
CA THR A 265 -8.54 -23.35 -17.14
C THR A 265 -9.51 -24.41 -16.63
N ALA A 266 -10.38 -24.89 -17.52
CA ALA A 266 -11.33 -25.96 -17.24
C ALA A 266 -11.59 -26.80 -18.50
N PRO A 267 -11.80 -28.12 -18.37
CA PRO A 267 -12.29 -28.96 -19.46
C PRO A 267 -13.60 -28.44 -20.06
N THR A 268 -13.70 -28.44 -21.38
CA THR A 268 -14.89 -27.99 -22.13
C THR A 268 -15.77 -29.13 -22.66
N GLU A 269 -15.29 -30.38 -22.58
CA GLU A 269 -16.07 -31.57 -22.99
C GLU A 269 -17.28 -31.79 -22.06
N GLU A 270 -18.40 -32.28 -22.60
CA GLU A 270 -19.60 -32.55 -21.80
C GLU A 270 -19.38 -33.70 -20.81
N THR A 271 -19.69 -33.47 -19.54
CA THR A 271 -19.51 -34.45 -18.45
C THR A 271 -20.80 -34.65 -17.66
N THR A 272 -20.92 -35.78 -16.96
CA THR A 272 -21.97 -36.01 -15.94
C THR A 272 -21.39 -36.10 -14.52
N GLY A 273 -20.09 -35.81 -14.37
CA GLY A 273 -19.37 -35.72 -13.10
C GLY A 273 -19.06 -34.28 -12.72
N SER A 274 -18.11 -34.10 -11.81
CA SER A 274 -17.50 -32.80 -11.54
C SER A 274 -16.69 -32.29 -12.75
N VAL A 275 -16.48 -30.98 -12.78
CA VAL A 275 -15.44 -30.33 -13.58
C VAL A 275 -14.34 -29.87 -12.62
N THR A 276 -13.12 -30.31 -12.88
CA THR A 276 -11.91 -29.78 -12.21
C THR A 276 -11.51 -28.49 -12.90
N ILE A 277 -11.32 -27.44 -12.12
CA ILE A 277 -10.84 -26.13 -12.55
C ILE A 277 -9.41 -25.98 -12.02
N GLU A 278 -8.47 -25.64 -12.89
CA GLU A 278 -7.09 -25.34 -12.54
C GLU A 278 -6.88 -23.82 -12.53
N VAL A 279 -6.11 -23.33 -11.54
CA VAL A 279 -5.85 -21.90 -11.30
C VAL A 279 -4.34 -21.71 -11.19
N LEU A 280 -3.76 -21.00 -12.16
CA LEU A 280 -2.34 -20.65 -12.19
C LEU A 280 -2.18 -19.15 -11.97
N THR A 281 -1.00 -18.73 -11.50
CA THR A 281 -0.68 -17.31 -11.26
C THR A 281 0.82 -17.08 -11.42
N ASN A 282 1.23 -15.84 -11.71
CA ASN A 282 2.64 -15.42 -11.74
C ASN A 282 3.22 -15.12 -10.34
N ALA A 283 2.42 -15.15 -9.27
CA ALA A 283 2.89 -14.92 -7.90
C ALA A 283 3.98 -15.91 -7.46
N GLU A 284 5.11 -15.40 -6.97
CA GLU A 284 6.19 -16.22 -6.38
C GLU A 284 5.76 -16.88 -5.06
N GLU A 285 4.96 -16.17 -4.26
CA GLU A 285 4.33 -16.65 -3.03
C GLU A 285 2.84 -16.29 -3.05
N VAL A 286 1.99 -17.24 -2.67
CA VAL A 286 0.53 -17.07 -2.57
C VAL A 286 0.14 -17.20 -1.10
N LEU A 287 -0.37 -16.13 -0.51
CA LEU A 287 -0.80 -16.11 0.89
C LEU A 287 -2.21 -16.67 1.05
N SER A 288 -3.10 -16.42 0.08
CA SER A 288 -4.42 -17.06 0.04
C SER A 288 -4.92 -17.27 -1.39
N MET A 289 -5.66 -18.35 -1.58
CA MET A 289 -6.31 -18.72 -2.84
C MET A 289 -7.63 -19.45 -2.53
N MET A 290 -8.73 -18.93 -3.04
CA MET A 290 -10.08 -19.35 -2.64
C MET A 290 -11.13 -19.05 -3.70
N TRP A 291 -12.27 -19.72 -3.66
CA TRP A 291 -13.36 -19.53 -4.61
C TRP A 291 -14.74 -19.41 -3.95
N LEU A 292 -15.66 -18.78 -4.67
CA LEU A 292 -17.07 -18.63 -4.33
C LEU A 292 -17.96 -18.87 -5.56
N GLU A 293 -19.20 -19.34 -5.34
CA GLU A 293 -20.22 -19.49 -6.38
C GLU A 293 -20.83 -18.12 -6.72
N GLY A 294 -21.07 -17.84 -8.00
CA GLY A 294 -21.55 -16.56 -8.52
C GLY A 294 -20.46 -15.62 -9.02
N GLU A 295 -20.88 -14.46 -9.53
CA GLU A 295 -20.03 -13.29 -9.78
C GLU A 295 -19.87 -12.54 -8.45
N GLN A 296 -18.62 -12.41 -7.98
CA GLN A 296 -18.27 -11.86 -6.67
C GLN A 296 -17.21 -10.77 -6.81
N THR A 297 -17.13 -9.87 -5.83
CA THR A 297 -16.09 -8.85 -5.70
C THR A 297 -15.06 -9.23 -4.63
N LEU A 298 -13.92 -8.54 -4.57
CA LEU A 298 -12.91 -8.69 -3.51
C LEU A 298 -13.52 -8.71 -2.09
N GLU A 299 -14.39 -7.73 -1.81
CA GLU A 299 -15.11 -7.60 -0.52
C GLU A 299 -15.91 -8.86 -0.12
N SER A 300 -16.35 -9.67 -1.10
CA SER A 300 -17.18 -10.86 -0.84
C SER A 300 -16.39 -12.03 -0.23
N PHE A 301 -15.06 -11.96 -0.25
CA PHE A 301 -14.17 -13.02 0.22
C PHE A 301 -13.85 -12.93 1.72
N TYR A 302 -14.21 -11.84 2.41
CA TYR A 302 -13.95 -11.60 3.84
C TYR A 302 -15.20 -11.12 4.60
N ASP A 303 -15.29 -11.37 5.91
CA ASP A 303 -16.28 -10.73 6.80
C ASP A 303 -15.78 -9.37 7.35
N GLU A 304 -16.66 -8.64 8.07
CA GLU A 304 -16.33 -7.34 8.69
C GLU A 304 -15.19 -7.44 9.73
N GLU A 305 -14.88 -8.65 10.20
CA GLU A 305 -13.76 -8.94 11.09
C GLU A 305 -12.49 -9.43 10.35
N GLY A 306 -12.47 -9.42 9.01
CA GLY A 306 -11.32 -9.77 8.17
C GLY A 306 -11.07 -11.27 8.02
N LYS A 307 -12.06 -12.13 8.30
CA LYS A 307 -11.92 -13.59 8.18
C LYS A 307 -12.43 -14.08 6.82
N GLU A 308 -11.63 -14.93 6.19
CA GLU A 308 -11.92 -15.62 4.93
C GLU A 308 -13.28 -16.35 4.94
N LEU A 309 -14.10 -16.11 3.91
CA LEU A 309 -15.44 -16.68 3.72
C LEU A 309 -15.56 -17.73 2.61
N GLY A 310 -14.70 -17.65 1.59
CA GLY A 310 -14.70 -18.56 0.45
C GLY A 310 -14.03 -19.93 0.72
N THR A 311 -14.17 -20.83 -0.25
CA THR A 311 -13.61 -22.19 -0.16
C THR A 311 -12.17 -22.18 -0.65
N LYS A 312 -11.22 -22.59 0.19
CA LYS A 312 -9.80 -22.64 -0.16
C LYS A 312 -9.53 -23.57 -1.35
N ILE A 313 -8.72 -23.10 -2.29
CA ILE A 313 -8.14 -23.89 -3.38
C ILE A 313 -6.88 -24.57 -2.87
N ILE A 314 -6.67 -25.84 -3.23
CA ILE A 314 -5.55 -26.66 -2.77
C ILE A 314 -4.91 -27.32 -4.00
N ASP A 315 -3.59 -27.38 -4.06
CA ASP A 315 -2.82 -27.86 -5.22
C ASP A 315 -3.26 -27.19 -6.54
N ASN A 316 -3.52 -25.88 -6.50
CA ASN A 316 -3.91 -25.04 -7.63
C ASN A 316 -5.17 -25.50 -8.39
N LYS A 317 -6.08 -26.22 -7.71
CA LYS A 317 -7.31 -26.73 -8.33
C LYS A 317 -8.49 -26.84 -7.37
N PHE A 318 -9.69 -26.80 -7.93
CA PHE A 318 -10.93 -27.12 -7.21
C PHE A 318 -11.91 -27.85 -8.14
N GLU A 319 -12.93 -28.49 -7.55
CA GLU A 319 -13.96 -29.21 -8.31
C GLU A 319 -15.34 -28.60 -8.08
N VAL A 320 -16.09 -28.45 -9.18
CA VAL A 320 -17.48 -27.99 -9.15
C VAL A 320 -18.43 -29.06 -9.69
N LEU A 321 -19.62 -29.15 -9.12
CA LEU A 321 -20.63 -30.18 -9.42
C LEU A 321 -21.84 -29.64 -10.19
N LYS A 322 -21.85 -28.36 -10.56
CA LYS A 322 -22.96 -27.68 -11.24
C LYS A 322 -22.43 -26.71 -12.28
N ASN A 323 -23.23 -26.49 -13.33
CA ASN A 323 -23.07 -25.32 -14.18
C ASN A 323 -23.37 -24.05 -13.39
N GLY A 324 -22.61 -22.99 -13.64
CA GLY A 324 -22.68 -21.74 -12.92
C GLY A 324 -21.45 -20.88 -13.18
N THR A 325 -21.50 -19.66 -12.68
CA THR A 325 -20.34 -18.77 -12.60
C THR A 325 -19.63 -19.01 -11.28
N TYR A 326 -18.30 -18.94 -11.28
CA TYR A 326 -17.45 -19.09 -10.11
C TYR A 326 -16.40 -17.98 -10.12
N SER A 327 -16.22 -17.34 -8.97
CA SER A 327 -15.22 -16.30 -8.77
C SER A 327 -14.06 -16.85 -7.95
N ILE A 328 -12.84 -16.60 -8.40
CA ILE A 328 -11.58 -17.11 -7.86
C ILE A 328 -10.78 -15.91 -7.36
N TYR A 329 -10.47 -15.89 -6.08
CA TYR A 329 -9.65 -14.88 -5.43
C TYR A 329 -8.22 -15.40 -5.22
N VAL A 330 -7.24 -14.52 -5.44
CA VAL A 330 -5.82 -14.76 -5.16
C VAL A 330 -5.23 -13.53 -4.43
N LEU A 331 -4.46 -13.80 -3.37
CA LEU A 331 -3.63 -12.85 -2.64
C LEU A 331 -2.17 -13.31 -2.69
N ASP A 332 -1.27 -12.47 -3.18
CA ASP A 332 0.17 -12.77 -3.26
C ASP A 332 0.97 -12.33 -2.01
N GLY A 333 2.25 -12.70 -1.97
CA GLY A 333 3.21 -12.32 -0.93
C GLY A 333 3.53 -10.82 -0.85
N TYR A 334 3.18 -10.03 -1.87
CA TYR A 334 3.35 -8.58 -1.92
C TYR A 334 2.09 -7.82 -1.49
N GLY A 335 0.99 -8.52 -1.20
CA GLY A 335 -0.29 -7.92 -0.80
C GLY A 335 -1.19 -7.54 -1.98
N GLN A 336 -0.86 -7.96 -3.21
CA GLN A 336 -1.74 -7.78 -4.36
C GLN A 336 -2.91 -8.74 -4.28
N GLU A 337 -4.12 -8.25 -4.55
CA GLU A 337 -5.36 -9.02 -4.56
C GLU A 337 -6.02 -8.95 -5.94
N THR A 338 -6.56 -10.07 -6.42
CA THR A 338 -7.38 -10.08 -7.64
C THR A 338 -8.52 -11.10 -7.55
N VAL A 339 -9.58 -10.86 -8.32
CA VAL A 339 -10.71 -11.79 -8.50
C VAL A 339 -10.94 -12.03 -9.99
N GLU A 340 -10.73 -13.27 -10.42
CA GLU A 340 -11.02 -13.73 -11.77
C GLU A 340 -12.28 -14.61 -11.82
N ILE A 341 -12.95 -14.64 -12.98
CA ILE A 341 -14.27 -15.26 -13.11
C ILE A 341 -14.28 -16.31 -14.22
N ILE A 342 -14.80 -17.51 -13.91
CA ILE A 342 -15.04 -18.59 -14.88
C ILE A 342 -16.51 -19.02 -14.91
N THR A 343 -17.02 -19.32 -16.10
CA THR A 343 -18.36 -19.90 -16.31
C THR A 343 -18.25 -21.35 -16.75
N ILE A 344 -18.88 -22.26 -16.01
CA ILE A 344 -18.98 -23.69 -16.32
C ILE A 344 -20.38 -24.00 -16.86
N ASN A 345 -20.46 -24.64 -18.03
CA ASN A 345 -21.72 -24.92 -18.73
C ASN A 345 -21.81 -26.33 -19.36
N ASN A 346 -20.81 -27.19 -19.13
CA ASN A 346 -20.64 -28.50 -19.72
C ASN A 346 -21.05 -29.68 -18.82
N ILE A 347 -21.53 -29.44 -17.59
CA ILE A 347 -22.06 -30.48 -16.71
C ILE A 347 -23.52 -30.79 -17.11
N LYS A 348 -23.81 -32.05 -17.39
CA LYS A 348 -25.15 -32.57 -17.68
C LYS A 348 -25.75 -33.23 -16.45
N GLU A 349 -27.04 -33.04 -16.25
CA GLU A 349 -27.81 -33.82 -15.28
C GLU A 349 -27.72 -35.32 -15.65
N LYS A 350 -27.43 -36.16 -14.65
CA LYS A 350 -27.52 -37.62 -14.85
C LYS A 350 -28.98 -37.99 -15.13
N PRO A 351 -29.25 -38.86 -16.12
CA PRO A 351 -30.60 -39.36 -16.35
C PRO A 351 -31.15 -39.97 -15.05
N VAL A 352 -32.30 -39.49 -14.60
CA VAL A 352 -32.98 -40.08 -13.44
C VAL A 352 -33.40 -41.49 -13.82
N GLU A 353 -32.73 -42.49 -13.21
CA GLU A 353 -33.07 -43.89 -13.44
C GLU A 353 -34.46 -44.16 -12.85
N ASN A 354 -35.47 -44.24 -13.72
CA ASN A 354 -36.85 -44.51 -13.32
C ASN A 354 -36.89 -45.82 -12.50
N PRO A 355 -37.46 -45.82 -11.28
CA PRO A 355 -37.49 -47.00 -10.44
C PRO A 355 -38.21 -48.14 -11.16
N LYS A 356 -37.45 -49.20 -11.46
CA LYS A 356 -37.95 -50.41 -12.11
C LYS A 356 -39.16 -50.94 -11.34
N PRO A 357 -40.34 -51.14 -11.98
CA PRO A 357 -41.54 -51.53 -11.27
C PRO A 357 -41.33 -52.87 -10.57
N THR A 358 -41.53 -52.87 -9.24
CA THR A 358 -41.43 -54.06 -8.41
C THR A 358 -42.54 -55.04 -8.80
N PRO A 359 -42.26 -56.34 -9.01
CA PRO A 359 -43.30 -57.29 -9.36
C PRO A 359 -44.30 -57.46 -8.21
N THR A 360 -45.59 -57.28 -8.51
CA THR A 360 -46.69 -57.43 -7.56
C THR A 360 -46.76 -58.87 -7.01
N PRO A 361 -46.75 -59.09 -5.69
CA PRO A 361 -46.91 -60.42 -5.12
C PRO A 361 -48.38 -60.90 -5.20
N THR A 362 -48.57 -62.12 -5.72
CA THR A 362 -49.85 -62.83 -5.70
C THR A 362 -50.27 -63.13 -4.25
N PRO A 363 -51.55 -62.92 -3.85
CA PRO A 363 -51.98 -63.17 -2.48
C PRO A 363 -52.16 -64.67 -2.20
N THR A 364 -51.73 -65.10 -1.01
CA THR A 364 -52.00 -66.43 -0.43
C THR A 364 -52.82 -66.24 0.87
N PRO A 365 -53.80 -67.11 1.20
CA PRO A 365 -54.79 -66.79 2.25
C PRO A 365 -54.26 -66.81 3.69
N VAL A 366 -54.90 -66.00 4.54
CA VAL A 366 -54.63 -65.84 5.98
C VAL A 366 -55.30 -66.96 6.80
N THR A 367 -54.62 -67.44 7.85
CA THR A 367 -55.26 -68.15 8.98
C THR A 367 -54.84 -67.48 10.30
N ASN A 368 -55.78 -67.33 11.23
CA ASN A 368 -55.69 -66.44 12.39
C ASN A 368 -55.21 -67.12 13.70
N THR A 369 -55.10 -66.27 14.75
CA THR A 369 -55.19 -66.52 16.23
C THR A 369 -53.85 -66.71 17.00
N PRO A 370 -53.76 -66.44 18.33
CA PRO A 370 -53.20 -65.17 18.83
C PRO A 370 -52.03 -65.29 19.86
N ALA A 371 -51.48 -64.12 20.25
CA ALA A 371 -50.37 -63.87 21.20
C ALA A 371 -50.74 -64.12 22.70
N PRO A 372 -49.88 -63.91 23.74
CA PRO A 372 -48.52 -63.31 23.84
C PRO A 372 -47.51 -64.29 24.54
N PRO A 373 -46.32 -63.90 25.12
CA PRO A 373 -45.68 -62.59 25.33
C PRO A 373 -44.19 -62.49 24.87
N ALA A 374 -43.24 -62.13 25.77
CA ALA A 374 -41.93 -61.56 25.46
C ALA A 374 -40.74 -62.17 26.23
N THR A 375 -39.52 -62.08 25.67
CA THR A 375 -38.28 -61.53 26.27
C THR A 375 -37.10 -61.64 25.29
N GLY A 376 -36.13 -60.70 25.31
CA GLY A 376 -34.83 -60.88 24.62
C GLY A 376 -34.21 -59.67 23.90
N THR A 377 -33.64 -58.73 24.68
CA THR A 377 -32.44 -57.90 24.38
C THR A 377 -32.11 -57.47 22.93
N GLY A 378 -32.09 -56.16 22.67
CA GLY A 378 -31.40 -55.53 21.53
C GLY A 378 -30.38 -54.47 21.99
N HIS A 379 -29.16 -54.52 21.45
CA HIS A 379 -28.15 -53.45 21.59
C HIS A 379 -28.29 -52.43 20.45
N ALA A 380 -27.74 -51.22 20.64
CA ALA A 380 -28.06 -50.03 19.85
C ALA A 380 -27.02 -49.64 18.77
N ILE A 381 -27.48 -48.86 17.79
CA ILE A 381 -26.70 -47.89 16.98
C ILE A 381 -27.64 -46.70 16.61
N PRO A 382 -27.12 -45.53 16.18
CA PRO A 382 -27.36 -44.30 16.95
C PRO A 382 -28.47 -43.38 16.43
N ASN A 383 -28.96 -42.51 17.33
CA ASN A 383 -29.84 -41.39 17.00
C ASN A 383 -28.99 -40.12 16.78
N THR A 384 -28.88 -39.67 15.53
CA THR A 384 -28.30 -38.36 15.17
C THR A 384 -29.38 -37.38 14.70
N ALA A 385 -30.23 -36.95 15.65
CA ALA A 385 -31.02 -35.73 15.51
C ALA A 385 -30.48 -34.68 16.49
N SER A 386 -29.85 -33.62 15.99
CA SER A 386 -29.28 -32.55 16.82
C SER A 386 -30.34 -31.48 17.19
N PRO A 387 -30.13 -30.67 18.25
CA PRO A 387 -31.24 -30.17 19.06
C PRO A 387 -31.67 -28.73 18.76
N ALA A 388 -32.19 -28.45 17.55
CA ALA A 388 -32.74 -27.13 17.24
C ALA A 388 -33.89 -26.70 18.18
N TYR A 389 -34.71 -27.66 18.63
CA TYR A 389 -35.90 -27.38 19.47
C TYR A 389 -35.57 -27.02 20.93
N ASN A 390 -34.46 -27.51 21.50
CA ASN A 390 -34.11 -27.19 22.89
C ASN A 390 -33.67 -25.72 23.04
N LEU A 391 -33.02 -25.15 22.03
CA LEU A 391 -32.57 -23.75 22.04
C LEU A 391 -33.74 -22.77 21.89
N MET A 392 -34.73 -23.06 21.03
CA MET A 392 -35.95 -22.24 20.95
C MET A 392 -36.76 -22.27 22.25
N ALA A 393 -36.86 -23.44 22.90
CA ALA A 393 -37.56 -23.57 24.18
C ALA A 393 -36.87 -22.75 25.30
N LEU A 394 -35.53 -22.81 25.39
CA LEU A 394 -34.75 -22.01 26.34
C LEU A 394 -34.86 -20.50 26.08
N GLY A 395 -34.74 -20.05 24.82
CA GLY A 395 -34.90 -18.64 24.46
C GLY A 395 -36.28 -18.08 24.82
N SER A 396 -37.33 -18.87 24.61
CA SER A 396 -38.72 -18.52 24.98
C SER A 396 -38.88 -18.32 26.49
N VAL A 397 -38.27 -19.18 27.31
CA VAL A 397 -38.31 -19.07 28.78
C VAL A 397 -37.57 -17.83 29.28
N VAL A 398 -36.42 -17.49 28.68
CA VAL A 398 -35.65 -16.28 29.06
C VAL A 398 -36.41 -14.99 28.72
N LEU A 399 -37.06 -14.91 27.55
CA LEU A 399 -37.88 -13.75 27.16
C LEU A 399 -39.11 -13.57 28.07
N LEU A 400 -39.79 -14.66 28.43
CA LEU A 400 -40.90 -14.64 29.40
C LEU A 400 -40.44 -14.19 30.79
N ALA A 401 -39.29 -14.70 31.28
CA ALA A 401 -38.72 -14.26 32.55
C ALA A 401 -38.35 -12.76 32.55
N GLY A 402 -37.77 -12.26 31.45
CA GLY A 402 -37.48 -10.84 31.26
C GLY A 402 -38.75 -9.98 31.30
N TYR A 403 -39.80 -10.38 30.59
CA TYR A 403 -41.08 -9.66 30.55
C TYR A 403 -41.80 -9.63 31.92
N VAL A 404 -41.80 -10.76 32.65
CA VAL A 404 -42.34 -10.84 34.03
C VAL A 404 -41.53 -9.94 34.98
N THR A 405 -40.21 -9.91 34.85
CA THR A 405 -39.36 -9.06 35.70
C THR A 405 -39.60 -7.57 35.44
N LEU A 406 -39.74 -7.16 34.17
CA LEU A 406 -40.05 -5.78 33.77
C LEU A 406 -41.45 -5.34 34.21
N THR A 407 -42.45 -6.21 34.15
CA THR A 407 -43.82 -5.89 34.60
C THR A 407 -43.93 -5.79 36.13
N ILE A 408 -43.20 -6.64 36.89
CA ILE A 408 -43.07 -6.51 38.34
C ILE A 408 -42.35 -5.22 38.73
N GLN A 409 -41.27 -4.86 38.03
CA GLN A 409 -40.56 -3.58 38.27
C GLN A 409 -41.42 -2.35 37.93
N ARG A 410 -42.25 -2.41 36.88
CA ARG A 410 -43.19 -1.33 36.53
C ARG A 410 -44.29 -1.17 37.59
N ARG A 411 -44.89 -2.25 38.07
CA ARG A 411 -45.89 -2.18 39.17
C ARG A 411 -45.31 -1.63 40.46
N ARG A 412 -44.10 -2.07 40.86
CA ARG A 412 -43.39 -1.52 42.04
C ARG A 412 -43.01 -0.04 41.96
N LYS A 413 -43.09 0.59 40.78
CA LYS A 413 -42.91 2.04 40.58
C LYS A 413 -44.22 2.83 40.55
N GLN A 414 -45.37 2.18 40.73
CA GLN A 414 -46.70 2.82 40.72
C GLN A 414 -47.44 2.73 42.07
N GLU A 415 -46.83 2.11 43.09
CA GLU A 415 -47.35 2.01 44.46
C GLU A 415 -46.45 2.75 45.49
N ILE A 416 -45.78 3.82 45.06
CA ILE A 416 -45.02 4.77 45.91
C ILE A 416 -45.43 6.19 45.52
#